data_AF-S7VV90-F1
#
_entry.id   AF-S7VV90-F1
#
_cell.length_a   1.000
_cell.length_b   1.000
_cell.length_c   1.000
_cell.angle_alpha   90.00
_cell.angle_beta   90.00
_cell.angle_gamma   90.00
#
_symmetry.space_group_name_H-M   'P 1'
#
loop_
_entity.id
_entity.type
_entity.pdbx_description
1 polymer ?
#
loop_
_entity_poly.entity_id
_entity_poly.type
_entity_poly.pdbx_seq_one_letter_code
_entity_poly.pdbx_strand_id
1 'polypeptide(L)'
;MNKRLLVTGSVLGILGIILGAFAAHGLEKLVDSNAIKTFETGVRYQIYHAFFLLILGSTSFVSLKQKRLFLFGFIGGYFLFWLYIWAGNKFTFWLRF
;
A
#
# COMPACT_ATOMS: atom_id res chain seq x y z
N MET A 1 2.30 16.84 -12.42
CA MET A 1 2.66 15.70 -11.55
C MET A 1 1.79 15.65 -10.31
N ASN A 2 1.65 16.76 -9.57
CA ASN A 2 0.84 16.84 -8.35
C ASN A 2 -0.61 16.34 -8.51
N LYS A 3 -1.35 16.78 -9.55
CA LYS A 3 -2.73 16.32 -9.81
C LYS A 3 -2.84 14.79 -9.94
N ARG A 4 -1.86 14.14 -10.59
CA ARG A 4 -1.84 12.68 -10.73
C ARG A 4 -1.64 11.99 -9.38
N LEU A 5 -0.71 12.50 -8.55
CA LEU A 5 -0.49 12.00 -7.19
C LEU A 5 -1.74 12.11 -6.32
N LEU A 6 -2.42 13.25 -6.38
CA LEU A 6 -3.65 13.51 -5.63
C LEU A 6 -4.79 12.58 -6.06
N VAL A 7 -4.98 12.43 -7.38
CA VAL A 7 -6.00 11.52 -7.93
C VAL A 7 -5.70 10.07 -7.53
N THR A 8 -4.47 9.60 -7.73
CA THR A 8 -4.08 8.23 -7.36
C THR A 8 -4.22 7.99 -5.86
N GLY A 9 -3.75 8.92 -5.02
CA GLY A 9 -3.89 8.83 -3.57
C GLY A 9 -5.36 8.79 -3.13
N SER A 10 -6.22 9.61 -3.74
CA SER A 10 -7.65 9.62 -3.44
C SER A 10 -8.33 8.29 -3.80
N VAL A 11 -8.05 7.76 -5.00
CA VAL A 11 -8.60 6.48 -5.46
C VAL A 11 -8.14 5.33 -4.55
N LEU A 12 -6.85 5.26 -4.23
CA LEU A 12 -6.32 4.22 -3.32
C LEU A 12 -6.92 4.33 -1.92
N GLY A 13 -7.15 5.55 -1.42
CA GLY A 13 -7.79 5.80 -0.13
C GLY A 13 -9.24 5.31 -0.11
N ILE A 14 -10.04 5.66 -1.12
CA ILE A 14 -11.43 5.20 -1.26
C ILE A 14 -11.48 3.68 -1.34
N LEU A 15 -10.64 3.06 -2.17
CA LEU A 15 -10.53 1.60 -2.24
C LEU A 15 -10.14 0.99 -0.90
N GLY A 16 -9.21 1.61 -0.16
CA GLY A 16 -8.80 1.15 1.18
C GLY A 16 -9.96 1.15 2.18
N ILE A 17 -10.79 2.18 2.16
CA ILE A 17 -12.00 2.26 3.01
C ILE A 17 -13.00 1.17 2.63
N ILE A 18 -13.28 0.99 1.33
CA ILE A 18 -14.21 -0.03 0.84
C ILE A 18 -13.73 -1.43 1.22
N LEU A 19 -12.45 -1.74 0.98
CA LEU A 19 -11.86 -3.04 1.31
C LEU A 19 -11.81 -3.27 2.82
N GLY A 20 -11.51 -2.24 3.62
CA GLY A 20 -11.53 -2.33 5.08
C GLY A 20 -12.94 -2.61 5.62
N ALA A 21 -13.96 -1.93 5.09
CA ALA A 21 -15.35 -2.20 5.44
C ALA A 21 -15.77 -3.62 5.03
N PHE A 22 -15.35 -4.07 3.84
CA PHE A 22 -15.57 -5.44 3.38
C PHE A 22 -14.89 -6.47 4.29
N ALA A 23 -13.67 -6.21 4.78
CA ALA A 23 -12.98 -7.09 5.72
C ALA A 23 -13.81 -7.30 7.00
N ALA A 24 -14.28 -6.21 7.60
CA ALA A 24 -14.98 -6.20 8.88
C ALA A 24 -16.42 -6.73 8.84
N HIS A 25 -17.11 -6.65 7.70
CA HIS A 25 -18.53 -7.00 7.63
C HIS A 25 -18.84 -8.19 6.70
N GLY A 26 -18.01 -8.41 5.68
CA GLY A 26 -18.22 -9.43 4.65
C GLY A 26 -17.23 -10.58 4.74
N LEU A 27 -15.94 -10.26 4.70
CA LEU A 27 -14.86 -11.24 4.60
C LEU A 27 -14.77 -12.15 5.83
N GLU A 28 -15.09 -11.64 7.02
CA GLU A 28 -15.08 -12.41 8.26
C GLU A 28 -15.92 -13.69 8.20
N LYS A 29 -16.96 -13.72 7.36
CA LYS A 29 -17.84 -14.89 7.21
C LYS A 29 -17.28 -15.94 6.25
N LEU A 30 -16.20 -15.64 5.53
CA LEU A 30 -15.67 -16.44 4.42
C LEU A 30 -14.31 -17.07 4.72
N VAL A 31 -13.54 -16.51 5.65
CA VAL A 31 -12.16 -16.93 5.96
C VAL A 31 -11.90 -16.94 7.47
N ASP A 32 -10.84 -17.61 7.89
CA ASP A 32 -10.44 -17.65 9.30
C ASP A 32 -9.86 -16.30 9.78
N SER A 33 -9.80 -16.14 11.11
CA SER A 33 -9.39 -14.88 11.74
C SER A 33 -7.93 -14.48 11.48
N ASN A 34 -7.03 -15.41 11.14
CA ASN A 34 -5.66 -15.05 10.76
C ASN A 34 -5.64 -14.45 9.36
N ALA A 35 -6.36 -15.08 8.41
CA ALA A 35 -6.50 -14.55 7.06
C ALA A 35 -7.12 -13.13 7.04
N ILE A 36 -8.09 -12.85 7.92
CA ILE A 36 -8.66 -11.49 8.09
C ILE A 36 -7.57 -10.50 8.53
N LYS A 37 -6.77 -10.84 9.55
CA LYS A 37 -5.71 -9.94 10.05
C LYS A 37 -4.67 -9.63 8.98
N THR A 38 -4.34 -10.61 8.14
CA THR A 38 -3.41 -10.40 7.03
C THR A 38 -4.00 -9.54 5.94
N PHE A 39 -5.27 -9.75 5.61
CA PHE A 39 -6.00 -8.88 4.70
C PHE A 39 -6.05 -7.43 5.21
N GLU A 40 -6.41 -7.22 6.48
CA GLU A 40 -6.44 -5.90 7.12
C GLU A 40 -5.07 -5.22 7.12
N THR A 41 -3.99 -5.99 7.30
CA THR A 41 -2.62 -5.48 7.22
C THR A 41 -2.32 -4.97 5.81
N GLY A 42 -2.72 -5.71 4.77
CA GLY A 42 -2.63 -5.28 3.38
C GLY A 42 -3.41 -3.99 3.10
N VAL A 43 -4.67 -3.91 3.55
CA VAL A 43 -5.51 -2.71 3.43
C VAL A 43 -4.88 -1.51 4.14
N ARG A 44 -4.32 -1.73 5.34
CA ARG A 44 -3.63 -0.67 6.11
C ARG A 44 -2.43 -0.12 5.36
N TYR A 45 -1.62 -1.00 4.75
CA TYR A 45 -0.53 -0.57 3.89
C TYR A 45 -1.04 0.24 2.70
N GLN A 46 -2.10 -0.20 2.02
CA GLN A 46 -2.71 0.57 0.92
C GLN A 46 -3.13 1.98 1.37
N ILE A 47 -3.75 2.12 2.56
CA ILE A 47 -4.13 3.43 3.12
C ILE A 47 -2.90 4.29 3.43
N TYR A 48 -1.81 3.71 3.95
CA TYR A 48 -0.57 4.47 4.15
C TYR A 48 0.02 5.01 2.84
N HIS A 49 -0.05 4.22 1.76
CA HIS A 49 0.39 4.68 0.43
C HIS A 49 -0.53 5.79 -0.10
N ALA A 50 -1.84 5.68 0.13
CA ALA A 50 -2.80 6.73 -0.21
C ALA A 50 -2.44 8.06 0.47
N PHE A 51 -2.22 8.04 1.80
CA PHE A 51 -1.83 9.23 2.54
C PHE A 51 -0.48 9.79 2.09
N PHE A 52 0.52 8.93 1.87
CA PHE A 52 1.81 9.34 1.34
C PHE A 52 1.67 10.11 0.02
N LEU A 53 0.89 9.59 -0.94
CA LEU A 53 0.66 10.24 -2.23
C LEU A 53 -0.14 11.55 -2.11
N LEU A 54 -1.12 11.61 -1.20
CA LEU A 54 -1.89 12.82 -0.95
C LEU A 54 -1.00 13.93 -0.36
N ILE A 55 -0.17 13.60 0.63
CA ILE A 55 0.77 14.56 1.25
C ILE A 55 1.82 15.00 0.21
N LEU A 56 2.43 14.06 -0.52
CA LEU A 56 3.42 14.37 -1.55
C LEU A 56 2.83 15.19 -2.70
N GLY A 57 1.56 14.95 -3.06
CA GLY A 57 0.83 15.69 -4.08
C GLY A 57 0.51 17.13 -3.66
N SER A 58 0.16 17.34 -2.38
CA SER A 58 -0.28 18.62 -1.81
C SER A 58 0.86 19.57 -1.43
N THR A 59 2.08 19.06 -1.22
CA THR A 59 3.23 19.88 -0.82
C THR A 59 3.83 20.66 -1.99
N SER A 60 4.07 21.96 -1.77
CA SER A 60 4.69 22.88 -2.75
C SER A 60 6.20 23.07 -2.54
N PHE A 61 6.71 22.78 -1.35
CA PHE A 61 8.12 22.94 -0.97
C PHE A 61 9.04 21.78 -1.42
N VAL A 62 8.49 20.76 -2.08
CA VAL A 62 9.25 19.63 -2.63
C VAL A 62 9.38 19.79 -4.14
N SER A 63 10.61 19.89 -4.63
CA SER A 63 10.89 20.03 -6.07
C SER A 63 10.46 18.79 -6.87
N LEU A 64 10.20 18.97 -8.16
CA LEU A 64 9.82 17.86 -9.05
C LEU A 64 10.86 16.72 -9.05
N LYS A 65 12.14 17.06 -8.95
CA LYS A 65 13.26 16.10 -8.91
C LYS A 65 13.22 15.26 -7.62
N GLN A 66 12.96 15.88 -6.48
CA GLN A 66 12.82 15.18 -5.20
C GLN A 66 11.58 14.28 -5.17
N LYS A 67 10.43 14.75 -5.64
CA LYS A 67 9.22 13.91 -5.74
C LYS A 67 9.44 12.67 -6.62
N ARG A 68 10.18 12.84 -7.73
CA ARG A 68 10.53 11.76 -8.63
C ARG A 68 11.50 10.76 -7.96
N LEU A 69 12.50 11.26 -7.22
CA LEU A 69 13.40 10.40 -6.45
C LEU A 69 12.66 9.59 -5.38
N PHE A 70 11.75 10.23 -4.62
CA PHE A 70 10.94 9.53 -3.63
C PHE A 70 10.09 8.43 -4.26
N LEU A 71 9.44 8.69 -5.39
CA LEU A 71 8.69 7.69 -6.15
C LEU A 71 9.55 6.51 -6.60
N PHE A 72 10.71 6.78 -7.22
CA PHE A 72 11.60 5.72 -7.70
C PHE A 72 12.23 4.93 -6.55
N GLY A 73 12.61 5.58 -5.46
CA GLY A 73 13.09 4.90 -4.26
C GLY A 73 12.01 4.00 -3.66
N PHE A 74 10.75 4.44 -3.68
CA PHE A 74 9.63 3.67 -3.18
C PHE A 74 9.35 2.42 -4.04
N ILE A 75 9.32 2.58 -5.37
CA ILE A 75 9.14 1.47 -6.32
C ILE A 75 10.34 0.51 -6.27
N GLY A 76 11.56 1.05 -6.24
CA GLY A 76 12.79 0.28 -6.12
C GLY A 76 12.88 -0.50 -4.81
N GLY A 77 12.47 0.11 -3.70
CA GLY A 77 12.38 -0.54 -2.39
C GLY A 77 11.39 -1.70 -2.40
N TYR A 78 10.21 -1.52 -3.01
CA TYR A 78 9.23 -2.59 -3.17
C TYR A 78 9.79 -3.74 -4.03
N PHE A 79 10.48 -3.42 -5.13
CA PHE A 79 11.11 -4.42 -6.01
C PHE A 79 12.23 -5.19 -5.30
N LEU A 80 13.11 -4.51 -4.56
CA LEU A 80 14.18 -5.14 -3.78
C LEU A 80 13.64 -6.01 -2.65
N PHE A 81 12.58 -5.55 -1.98
CA PHE A 81 11.89 -6.33 -0.96
C PHE A 81 11.29 -7.61 -1.55
N TRP A 82 10.64 -7.51 -2.72
CA TRP A 82 10.14 -8.68 -3.46
C TRP A 82 11.27 -9.63 -3.88
N LEU A 83 12.36 -9.09 -4.41
CA LEU A 83 13.53 -9.87 -4.82
C LEU A 83 14.17 -10.59 -3.62
N TYR A 84 14.24 -9.94 -2.45
CA TYR A 84 14.71 -10.55 -1.22
C TYR A 84 13.83 -11.72 -0.76
N ILE A 85 12.49 -11.56 -0.82
CA ILE A 85 11.55 -12.64 -0.48
C ILE A 85 11.72 -13.83 -1.45
N TRP A 86 11.86 -13.55 -2.74
CA TRP A 86 12.04 -14.56 -3.77
C TRP A 86 13.38 -15.29 -3.64
N ALA A 87 14.48 -14.56 -3.44
CA ALA A 87 15.82 -15.13 -3.27
C ALA A 87 15.97 -15.95 -1.98
N GLY A 88 15.20 -15.61 -0.93
CA GLY A 88 15.28 -16.27 0.36
C GLY A 88 14.44 -17.55 0.53
N ASN A 89 13.67 -17.98 -0.48
CA ASN A 89 12.66 -19.06 -0.37
C ASN A 89 11.68 -18.88 0.82
N LYS A 90 11.60 -17.68 1.41
CA LYS A 90 10.72 -17.36 2.56
C LYS A 90 9.31 -16.97 2.14
N PHE A 91 8.93 -17.23 0.90
CA PHE A 91 7.58 -17.01 0.39
C PHE A 91 6.52 -17.70 1.27
N THR A 92 6.83 -18.90 1.78
CA THR A 92 5.99 -19.67 2.71
C THR A 92 5.91 -19.08 4.12
N PHE A 93 6.87 -18.25 4.56
CA PHE A 93 6.82 -17.59 5.86
C PHE A 93 5.77 -16.45 5.87
N TRP A 94 5.54 -15.81 4.73
CA TRP A 94 4.56 -14.74 4.60
C TRP A 94 3.13 -15.23 4.38
N LEU A 95 2.97 -16.44 3.81
CA LEU A 95 1.67 -17.13 3.68
C LEU A 95 1.18 -17.78 4.99
N ARG A 96 1.97 -17.71 6.06
CA ARG A 96 1.63 -18.21 7.40
C ARG A 96 0.99 -17.15 8.30
N PHE A 97 0.86 -15.93 7.80
CA PHE A 97 -0.03 -14.91 8.31
C PHE A 97 -1.24 -14.90 7.40
#